data_AF-A0A520FW97-F1
#
_entry.id   AF-A0A520FW97-F1
#
_cell.length_a   1.000
_cell.length_b   1.000
_cell.length_c   1.000
_cell.angle_alpha   90.00
_cell.angle_beta   90.00
_cell.angle_gamma   90.00
#
_symmetry.space_group_name_H-M   'P 1'
#
loop_
_entity.id
_entity.type
_entity.pdbx_description
1 polymer ?
#
loop_
_entity_poly.entity_id
_entity_poly.type
_entity_poly.pdbx_seq_one_letter_code
_entity_poly.pdbx_strand_id
1 'polypeptide(L)'
;MPAEADLGTQRRLTLMLQKAALRARKVRRRERDGEEIELDDAVHAALALRSASAGEPRVYRRVLRAPERCAVLLLIDSSASSAHAHADDTQLVTQQRAATLLAGAAAAAGWSLAIQGFDSDGRQGVNHWRVK
;
A
#
# COMPACT_ATOMS: atom_id res chain seq x y z
N MET A 1 -21.61 19.37 12.84
CA MET A 1 -20.22 19.62 12.42
C MET A 1 -19.39 18.32 12.19
N PRO A 2 -19.90 17.25 11.54
CA PRO A 2 -19.08 16.05 11.28
C PRO A 2 -18.14 16.19 10.07
N ALA A 3 -18.51 16.99 9.05
CA ALA A 3 -17.77 17.06 7.79
C ALA A 3 -16.34 17.65 7.90
N GLU A 4 -16.10 18.62 8.79
CA GLU A 4 -14.76 19.19 8.98
C GLU A 4 -13.79 18.22 9.68
N ALA A 5 -14.30 17.45 10.66
CA ALA A 5 -13.50 16.43 11.34
C ALA A 5 -13.11 15.28 10.38
N ASP A 6 -14.01 14.92 9.48
CA ASP A 6 -13.78 13.91 8.44
C ASP A 6 -12.69 14.36 7.45
N LEU A 7 -12.66 15.64 7.05
CA LEU A 7 -11.61 16.19 6.18
C LEU A 7 -10.22 16.15 6.84
N GLY A 8 -10.13 16.51 8.13
CA GLY A 8 -8.88 16.42 8.88
C GLY A 8 -8.38 14.98 9.00
N THR A 9 -9.30 14.05 9.30
CA THR A 9 -9.01 12.62 9.37
C THR A 9 -8.57 12.07 8.01
N GLN A 10 -9.25 12.46 6.93
CA GLN A 10 -8.93 12.06 5.56
C GLN A 10 -7.51 12.45 5.17
N ARG A 11 -7.13 13.70 5.46
CA ARG A 11 -5.79 14.20 5.17
C ARG A 11 -4.73 13.41 5.93
N ARG A 12 -4.97 13.14 7.22
CA ARG A 12 -4.03 12.38 8.05
C ARG A 12 -3.87 10.95 7.56
N LEU A 13 -4.95 10.25 7.23
CA LEU A 13 -4.93 8.91 6.66
C LEU A 13 -4.17 8.88 5.33
N THR A 14 -4.46 9.83 4.44
CA THR A 14 -3.80 9.94 3.13
C THR A 14 -2.28 10.05 3.29
N LEU A 15 -1.81 10.95 4.17
CA LEU A 15 -0.38 11.13 4.43
C LEU A 15 0.26 9.88 5.03
N MET A 16 -0.44 9.18 5.93
CA MET A 16 0.05 7.92 6.51
C MET A 16 0.23 6.83 5.44
N LEU A 17 -0.77 6.63 4.59
CA LEU A 17 -0.73 5.60 3.54
C LEU A 17 0.27 5.94 2.43
N GLN A 18 0.40 7.20 2.03
CA GLN A 18 1.43 7.63 1.07
C GLN A 18 2.85 7.39 1.63
N LYS A 19 3.08 7.71 2.91
CA LYS A 19 4.36 7.43 3.56
C LYS A 19 4.62 5.92 3.63
N ALA A 20 3.59 5.11 3.88
CA ALA A 20 3.71 3.65 3.87
C ALA A 20 4.04 3.12 2.46
N ALA A 21 3.36 3.62 1.43
CA ALA A 21 3.56 3.23 0.04
C ALA A 21 4.99 3.49 -0.47
N LEU A 22 5.71 4.45 0.11
CA LEU A 22 7.10 4.78 -0.28
C LEU A 22 8.17 4.04 0.55
N ARG A 23 7.79 3.00 1.31
CA ARG A 23 8.74 2.22 2.12
C ARG A 23 9.52 1.19 1.31
N ALA A 24 8.98 0.71 0.19
CA ALA A 24 9.69 -0.26 -0.63
C ALA A 24 10.99 0.35 -1.19
N ARG A 25 12.08 -0.41 -1.03
CA ARG A 25 13.38 -0.08 -1.60
C ARG A 25 13.62 -1.00 -2.79
N LYS A 26 13.90 -0.42 -3.95
CA LYS A 26 14.29 -1.15 -5.16
C LYS A 26 15.78 -0.93 -5.40
N VAL A 27 16.53 -2.02 -5.45
CA VAL A 27 17.94 -1.98 -5.82
C VAL A 27 18.05 -2.04 -7.34
N ARG A 28 18.65 -1.01 -7.95
CA ARG A 28 19.12 -1.08 -9.34
C ARG A 28 20.59 -1.47 -9.32
N ARG A 29 20.94 -2.52 -10.04
CA ARG A 29 22.30 -3.06 -10.19
C ARG A 29 22.82 -2.72 -11.59
N ARG A 30 24.13 -2.88 -11.80
CA ARG A 30 24.80 -2.60 -13.08
C ARG A 30 24.57 -1.17 -13.56
N GLU A 31 24.75 -0.23 -12.64
CA GLU A 31 24.77 1.19 -12.94
C GLU A 31 26.20 1.67 -13.22
N ARG A 32 26.31 2.76 -14.00
CA ARG A 32 27.60 3.44 -14.27
C ARG A 32 28.14 4.15 -13.03
N ASP A 33 27.26 4.52 -12.11
CA ASP A 33 27.55 5.25 -10.89
C ASP A 33 26.46 4.96 -9.85
N GLY A 34 26.81 5.01 -8.57
CA GLY A 34 25.91 4.65 -7.48
C GLY A 34 26.55 4.77 -6.11
N GLU A 35 25.75 4.47 -5.09
CA GLU A 35 26.11 4.66 -3.69
C GLU A 35 27.09 3.59 -3.21
N GLU A 36 27.03 2.40 -3.84
CA GLU A 36 27.83 1.24 -3.47
C GLU A 36 28.31 0.50 -4.72
N ILE A 37 29.46 -0.16 -4.60
CA ILE A 37 30.02 -1.04 -5.63
C ILE A 37 29.51 -2.46 -5.40
N GLU A 38 28.98 -3.09 -6.44
CA GLU A 38 28.66 -4.51 -6.46
C GLU A 38 29.92 -5.30 -6.83
N LEU A 39 30.46 -6.01 -5.83
CA LEU A 39 31.80 -6.60 -5.92
C LEU A 39 31.93 -7.60 -7.09
N ASP A 40 30.90 -8.41 -7.33
CA ASP A 40 30.89 -9.39 -8.41
C ASP A 40 31.02 -8.72 -9.79
N ASP A 41 30.23 -7.67 -10.04
CA ASP A 41 30.30 -6.92 -11.30
C ASP A 41 31.66 -6.20 -11.44
N ALA A 42 32.26 -5.72 -10.33
CA ALA A 42 33.59 -5.11 -10.32
C ALA A 42 34.72 -6.10 -10.66
N VAL A 43 34.67 -7.31 -10.10
CA VAL A 43 35.62 -8.39 -10.43
C VAL A 43 35.51 -8.75 -11.92
N HIS A 44 34.29 -8.91 -12.44
CA HIS A 44 34.08 -9.17 -13.86
C HIS A 44 34.60 -8.06 -14.75
N ALA A 45 34.37 -6.79 -14.39
CA ALA A 45 34.92 -5.65 -15.14
C ALA A 45 36.45 -5.64 -15.15
N ALA A 46 37.09 -5.95 -14.01
CA ALA A 46 38.55 -6.02 -13.93
C ALA A 46 39.14 -7.14 -14.81
N LEU A 47 38.47 -8.30 -14.88
CA LEU A 47 38.86 -9.40 -15.76
C LEU A 47 38.69 -9.04 -17.24
N ALA A 48 37.59 -8.36 -17.61
CA ALA A 48 37.33 -7.90 -18.97
C ALA A 48 38.40 -6.90 -19.45
N LEU A 49 38.76 -5.94 -18.59
CA LEU A 49 39.83 -4.97 -18.88
C LEU A 49 41.18 -5.66 -19.10
N ARG A 50 41.52 -6.65 -18.26
CA ARG A 50 42.76 -7.43 -18.38
C ARG A 50 42.82 -8.32 -19.63
N SER A 51 41.66 -8.74 -20.13
CA SER A 51 41.56 -9.56 -21.36
C SER A 51 41.43 -8.72 -22.63
N ALA A 52 41.64 -7.39 -22.55
CA ALA A 52 41.45 -6.44 -23.65
C ALA A 52 40.03 -6.47 -24.25
N SER A 53 39.04 -6.91 -23.48
CA SER A 53 37.63 -6.87 -23.87
C SER A 53 37.08 -5.46 -23.65
N ALA A 54 36.57 -4.84 -24.71
CA ALA A 54 35.92 -3.53 -24.63
C ALA A 54 34.52 -3.67 -24.02
N GLY A 55 34.30 -3.06 -22.87
CA GLY A 55 32.98 -2.98 -22.24
C GLY A 55 32.96 -1.85 -21.22
N GLU A 56 31.86 -1.11 -21.17
CA GLU A 56 31.69 -0.06 -20.17
C GLU A 56 31.40 -0.70 -18.80
N PRO A 57 32.25 -0.46 -17.78
CA PRO A 57 32.07 -1.07 -16.47
C PRO A 57 30.84 -0.48 -15.79
N ARG A 58 29.87 -1.36 -15.53
CA ARG A 58 28.64 -1.04 -14.81
C ARG A 58 28.64 -1.82 -13.51
N VAL A 59 29.37 -1.29 -12.53
CA VAL A 59 29.72 -2.00 -11.30
C VAL A 59 29.01 -1.46 -10.06
N TYR A 60 28.23 -0.39 -10.22
CA TYR A 60 27.58 0.26 -9.10
C TYR A 60 26.14 -0.22 -8.93
N ARG A 61 25.64 -0.09 -7.70
CA ARG A 61 24.23 -0.22 -7.36
C ARG A 61 23.68 1.05 -6.73
N ARG A 62 22.38 1.26 -6.89
CA ARG A 62 21.66 2.39 -6.31
C ARG A 62 20.40 1.90 -5.62
N VAL A 63 20.15 2.38 -4.40
CA VAL A 63 18.92 2.08 -3.68
C VAL A 63 17.91 3.19 -3.93
N LEU A 64 16.88 2.88 -4.71
CA LEU A 64 15.80 3.82 -4.99
C LEU A 64 14.61 3.54 -4.10
N ARG A 65 13.91 4.60 -3.67
CA ARG A 65 12.55 4.44 -3.15
C ARG A 65 11.62 4.10 -4.31
N ALA A 66 10.86 3.04 -4.16
CA ALA A 66 9.86 2.63 -5.12
C ALA A 66 8.48 2.63 -4.47
N PRO A 67 7.42 2.98 -5.21
CA PRO A 67 6.07 2.78 -4.73
C PRO A 67 5.80 1.28 -4.56
N GLU A 68 5.41 0.89 -3.35
CA GLU A 68 4.89 -0.42 -3.03
C GLU A 68 3.42 -0.48 -3.45
N ARG A 69 3.10 -1.39 -4.37
CA ARG A 69 1.72 -1.67 -4.73
C ARG A 69 1.13 -2.60 -3.66
N CYS A 70 0.21 -2.08 -2.86
CA CYS A 70 -0.54 -2.85 -1.88
C CYS A 70 -1.98 -3.11 -2.39
N ALA A 71 -2.53 -4.28 -2.06
CA ALA A 71 -3.93 -4.61 -2.26
C ALA A 71 -4.58 -4.87 -0.90
N VAL A 72 -5.72 -4.20 -0.64
CA VAL A 72 -6.45 -4.25 0.62
C VAL A 72 -7.86 -4.77 0.35
N LEU A 73 -8.34 -5.68 1.21
CA LEU A 73 -9.75 -6.08 1.27
C LEU A 73 -10.32 -5.60 2.60
N LEU A 74 -11.33 -4.75 2.54
CA LEU A 74 -12.10 -4.31 3.71
C LEU A 74 -13.41 -5.09 3.76
N LEU A 75 -13.59 -5.85 4.83
CA LEU A 75 -14.81 -6.60 5.09
C LEU A 75 -15.62 -5.90 6.19
N ILE A 76 -16.84 -5.46 5.87
CA ILE A 76 -17.73 -4.72 6.76
C ILE A 76 -18.82 -5.65 7.27
N ASP A 77 -18.92 -5.78 8.59
CA ASP A 77 -20.03 -6.48 9.24
C ASP A 77 -21.30 -5.63 9.16
N SER A 78 -22.38 -6.22 8.65
CA SER A 78 -23.70 -5.60 8.53
C SER A 78 -24.80 -6.42 9.21
N SER A 79 -24.41 -7.31 10.12
CA SER A 79 -25.33 -8.12 10.89
C SER A 79 -26.24 -7.33 11.81
N ALA A 80 -27.34 -7.94 12.26
CA ALA A 80 -28.35 -7.27 13.10
C ALA A 80 -27.76 -6.58 14.35
N SER A 81 -26.61 -7.05 14.86
CA SER A 81 -25.91 -6.41 15.97
C SER A 81 -25.31 -5.03 15.62
N SER A 82 -24.96 -4.80 14.35
CA SER A 82 -24.42 -3.53 13.82
C SER A 82 -25.47 -2.42 13.62
N ALA A 83 -26.76 -2.76 13.71
CA ALA A 83 -27.88 -1.82 13.59
C ALA A 83 -28.22 -1.10 14.92
N HIS A 84 -27.59 -1.48 16.04
CA HIS A 84 -27.79 -0.81 17.32
C HIS A 84 -27.19 0.60 17.30
N ALA A 85 -27.84 1.51 18.02
CA ALA A 85 -27.35 2.86 18.21
C ALA A 85 -25.97 2.83 18.88
N HIS A 86 -25.02 3.56 18.29
CA HIS A 86 -23.66 3.74 18.78
C HIS A 86 -23.34 5.23 18.79
N ALA A 87 -23.41 5.84 19.98
CA ALA A 87 -23.37 7.29 20.14
C ALA A 87 -24.47 7.98 19.31
N ASP A 88 -24.11 8.94 18.45
CA ASP A 88 -25.04 9.74 17.64
C ASP A 88 -25.46 9.07 16.32
N ASP A 89 -24.87 7.91 15.96
CA ASP A 89 -25.09 7.19 14.71
C ASP A 89 -25.31 5.68 14.98
N THR A 90 -25.53 4.86 13.94
CA THR A 90 -25.42 3.40 14.07
C THR A 90 -23.97 2.95 13.89
N GLN A 91 -23.62 1.78 14.43
CA GLN A 91 -22.30 1.19 14.21
C GLN A 91 -22.03 1.00 12.71
N LEU A 92 -23.04 0.59 11.94
CA LEU A 92 -22.95 0.46 10.49
C LEU A 92 -22.62 1.79 9.78
N VAL A 93 -23.28 2.89 10.16
CA VAL A 93 -22.98 4.22 9.58
C VAL A 93 -21.55 4.64 9.89
N THR A 94 -21.08 4.41 11.10
CA THR A 94 -19.69 4.70 11.50
C THR A 94 -18.69 3.87 10.68
N GLN A 95 -18.96 2.57 10.49
CA GLN A 95 -18.12 1.69 9.66
C GLN A 95 -18.11 2.13 8.20
N GLN A 96 -19.24 2.55 7.63
CA GLN A 96 -19.33 3.07 6.26
C GLN A 96 -18.55 4.38 6.09
N ARG A 97 -18.61 5.29 7.07
CA ARG A 97 -17.80 6.53 7.05
C ARG A 97 -16.30 6.20 7.10
N ALA A 98 -15.89 5.32 8.02
CA ALA A 98 -14.49 4.89 8.11
C ALA A 98 -14.01 4.20 6.81
N ALA A 99 -14.84 3.35 6.21
CA ALA A 99 -14.57 2.69 4.93
C ALA A 99 -14.39 3.70 3.79
N THR A 100 -15.23 4.74 3.75
CA THR A 100 -15.15 5.82 2.76
C THR A 100 -13.85 6.61 2.89
N LEU A 101 -13.47 6.97 4.13
CA LEU A 101 -12.23 7.68 4.39
C LEU A 101 -11.01 6.84 3.98
N LEU A 102 -10.99 5.56 4.39
CA LEU A 102 -9.93 4.63 4.02
C LEU A 102 -9.83 4.43 2.50
N ALA A 103 -10.97 4.33 1.81
CA ALA A 103 -11.02 4.21 0.36
C ALA A 103 -10.40 5.41 -0.37
N GLY A 104 -10.73 6.62 0.07
CA GLY A 104 -10.12 7.83 -0.49
C GLY A 104 -8.61 7.88 -0.22
N ALA A 105 -8.17 7.51 0.98
CA ALA A 105 -6.75 7.53 1.34
C ALA A 105 -5.95 6.47 0.57
N ALA A 106 -6.49 5.25 0.43
CA ALA A 106 -5.87 4.16 -0.31
C ALA A 106 -5.72 4.50 -1.80
N ALA A 107 -6.76 5.08 -2.42
CA ALA A 107 -6.71 5.56 -3.80
C ALA A 107 -5.62 6.63 -3.98
N ALA A 108 -5.52 7.60 -3.07
CA ALA A 108 -4.50 8.65 -3.09
C ALA A 108 -3.07 8.12 -2.84
N ALA A 109 -2.93 6.94 -2.22
CA ALA A 109 -1.66 6.24 -2.05
C ALA A 109 -1.33 5.29 -3.22
N GLY A 110 -2.22 5.13 -4.21
CA GLY A 110 -2.04 4.22 -5.35
C GLY A 110 -2.26 2.75 -4.99
N TRP A 111 -2.98 2.46 -3.90
CA TRP A 111 -3.31 1.11 -3.45
C TRP A 111 -4.61 0.63 -4.08
N SER A 112 -4.71 -0.67 -4.32
CA SER A 112 -5.97 -1.31 -4.73
C SER A 112 -6.79 -1.62 -3.49
N LEU A 113 -8.07 -1.24 -3.47
CA LEU A 113 -8.98 -1.54 -2.37
C LEU A 113 -10.25 -2.22 -2.91
N ALA A 114 -10.59 -3.36 -2.33
CA ALA A 114 -11.90 -3.97 -2.43
C ALA A 114 -12.67 -3.78 -1.12
N ILE A 115 -13.97 -3.52 -1.21
CA ILE A 115 -14.87 -3.42 -0.05
C ILE A 115 -15.96 -4.47 -0.22
N GLN A 116 -16.17 -5.27 0.82
CA GLN A 116 -17.18 -6.31 0.87
C GLN A 116 -18.01 -6.16 2.15
N GLY A 117 -19.29 -6.50 2.06
CA GLY A 117 -20.16 -6.65 3.22
C GLY A 117 -20.34 -8.11 3.57
N PHE A 118 -20.53 -8.40 4.85
CA PHE A 118 -21.04 -9.69 5.28
C PHE A 118 -22.11 -9.54 6.36
N ASP A 119 -22.98 -10.54 6.45
CA ASP A 119 -23.91 -10.73 7.54
C ASP A 119 -23.91 -12.21 7.90
N SER A 120 -23.98 -12.52 9.20
CA SER A 120 -24.01 -13.87 9.73
C SER A 120 -25.36 -14.17 10.40
N ASP A 121 -26.07 -15.17 9.90
CA ASP A 121 -27.15 -15.86 10.60
C ASP A 121 -26.58 -17.13 11.28
N GLY A 122 -25.77 -16.91 12.32
CA GLY A 122 -25.09 -17.97 13.08
C GLY A 122 -23.91 -18.63 12.36
N ARG A 123 -23.40 -19.76 12.92
CA ARG A 123 -22.18 -20.45 12.43
C ARG A 123 -22.27 -21.02 11.02
N GLN A 124 -23.49 -21.18 10.47
CA GLN A 124 -23.74 -21.90 9.22
C GLN A 124 -24.31 -21.00 8.11
N GLY A 125 -24.61 -19.72 8.39
CA GLY A 125 -25.19 -18.80 7.40
C GLY A 125 -24.36 -17.54 7.29
N VAL A 126 -23.32 -17.52 6.46
CA VAL A 126 -22.56 -16.29 6.16
C VAL A 126 -22.87 -15.85 4.73
N ASN A 127 -23.55 -14.72 4.61
CA ASN A 127 -23.79 -14.06 3.33
C ASN A 127 -22.68 -13.03 3.10
N HIS A 128 -22.12 -12.98 1.90
CA HIS A 128 -21.11 -11.99 1.52
C HIS A 128 -21.46 -11.35 0.18
N TRP A 129 -21.16 -10.05 0.03
CA TRP A 129 -21.37 -9.34 -1.22
C TRP A 129 -20.28 -8.31 -1.47
N ARG A 130 -20.06 -8.03 -2.76
CA ARG A 130 -19.10 -7.03 -3.21
C ARG A 130 -19.75 -5.66 -3.26
N VAL A 131 -19.07 -4.67 -2.68
CA VAL A 131 -19.45 -3.26 -2.73
C VAL A 131 -18.54 -2.48 -3.68
N LYS A 132 -17.23 -2.77 -3.70
CA LYS A 132 -16.23 -2.14 -4.57
C LYS A 132 -15.09 -3.13 -4.86
#